data_AF-A0A0F8VUA3-F1
#
_entry.id   AF-A0A0F8VUA3-F1
#
_cell.length_a   1.000
_cell.length_b   1.000
_cell.length_c   1.000
_cell.angle_alpha   90.00
_cell.angle_beta   90.00
_cell.angle_gamma   90.00
#
_symmetry.space_group_name_H-M   'P 1'
#
loop_
_entity.id
_entity.type
_entity.pdbx_description
1 polymer ?
#
loop_
_entity_poly.entity_id
_entity_poly.type
_entity_poly.pdbx_seq_one_letter_code
_entity_poly.pdbx_strand_id
1 'polypeptide(L)'
;VEHDNSYVTDFIVHNCLPPVEASLCGVPVIMTNVSGQQMYLREDNAFLIEMDHLAEVKTGQMHLHYWDGQKFPALTSPEVLNQLKKAMRYVVEHPEEAQKRNRRLQKLIKEEYTWNNTANAAIRRLREIKKEIMN
;
A
#
# COMPACT_ATOMS: atom_id res chain seq x y z
N VAL A 1 18.70 9.69 -26.37
CA VAL A 1 18.18 8.56 -25.57
C VAL A 1 17.46 9.19 -24.40
N GLU A 2 16.17 9.50 -24.60
CA GLU A 2 15.29 9.87 -23.49
C GLU A 2 15.19 8.64 -22.60
N HIS A 3 15.86 8.70 -21.44
CA HIS A 3 15.70 7.66 -20.45
C HIS A 3 14.26 7.73 -19.95
N ASP A 4 13.53 6.69 -20.29
CA ASP A 4 12.19 6.36 -19.86
C ASP A 4 12.07 6.48 -18.33
N ASN A 5 11.65 7.66 -17.87
CA ASN A 5 11.42 7.98 -16.45
C ASN A 5 10.09 7.36 -15.95
N SER A 6 9.41 6.53 -16.74
CA SER A 6 8.16 5.86 -16.36
C SER A 6 8.31 5.00 -15.09
N TYR A 7 9.47 4.41 -14.87
CA TYR A 7 9.76 3.63 -13.66
C TYR A 7 9.81 4.46 -12.37
N VAL A 8 10.16 5.75 -12.47
CA VAL A 8 10.24 6.65 -11.31
C VAL A 8 8.86 7.19 -10.96
N THR A 9 7.97 7.37 -11.94
CA THR A 9 6.58 7.77 -11.70
C THR A 9 5.72 6.65 -11.12
N ASP A 10 6.00 5.38 -11.44
CA ASP A 10 5.29 4.23 -10.83
C ASP A 10 5.60 4.06 -9.33
N PHE A 11 6.73 4.59 -8.85
CA PHE A 11 7.17 4.43 -7.47
C PHE A 11 6.75 5.55 -6.52
N ILE A 12 6.31 6.72 -7.04
CA ILE A 12 6.19 7.94 -6.23
C ILE A 12 4.81 8.21 -5.64
N VAL A 13 3.73 7.48 -5.99
CA VAL A 13 2.37 7.94 -5.61
C VAL A 13 1.56 7.16 -4.59
N HIS A 14 2.11 6.25 -3.81
CA HIS A 14 1.40 5.80 -2.61
C HIS A 14 2.34 5.46 -1.45
N ASN A 15 2.87 6.50 -0.79
CA ASN A 15 3.15 6.40 0.64
C ASN A 15 1.81 6.22 1.35
N CYS A 16 1.39 4.97 1.50
CA CYS A 16 0.10 4.65 2.09
C CYS A 16 0.19 4.82 3.61
N LEU A 17 0.07 6.06 4.09
CA LEU A 17 -0.01 6.41 5.52
C LEU A 17 -1.38 6.11 6.15
N PRO A 18 -2.52 6.29 5.47
CA PRO A 18 -3.83 6.08 6.09
C PRO A 18 -4.04 4.73 6.81
N PRO A 19 -3.67 3.56 6.25
CA PRO A 19 -3.81 2.29 6.99
C PRO A 19 -2.86 2.19 8.20
N VAL A 20 -1.68 2.81 8.14
CA VAL A 20 -0.75 2.88 9.27
C VAL A 20 -1.34 3.72 10.39
N GLU A 21 -1.86 4.90 10.08
CA GLU A 21 -2.51 5.81 11.03
C GLU A 21 -3.74 5.15 11.66
N ALA A 22 -4.62 4.57 10.85
CA ALA A 22 -5.78 3.83 11.33
C ALA A 22 -5.39 2.70 12.29
N SER A 23 -4.40 1.89 11.89
CA SER A 23 -3.91 0.78 12.71
C SER A 23 -3.37 1.26 14.05
N LEU A 24 -2.50 2.28 14.05
CA LEU A 24 -1.91 2.86 15.25
C LEU A 24 -2.95 3.51 16.19
N CYS A 25 -4.06 4.00 15.64
CA CYS A 25 -5.24 4.46 16.39
C CYS A 25 -6.15 3.33 16.90
N GLY A 26 -5.79 2.06 16.68
CA GLY A 26 -6.55 0.91 17.16
C GLY A 26 -7.68 0.44 16.23
N VAL A 27 -7.72 0.97 15.00
CA VAL A 27 -8.75 0.64 14.01
C VAL A 27 -8.26 -0.47 13.08
N PRO A 28 -8.93 -1.65 13.00
CA PRO A 28 -8.58 -2.69 12.05
C PRO A 28 -8.66 -2.21 10.60
N VAL A 29 -7.70 -2.65 9.78
CA VAL A 29 -7.53 -2.16 8.40
C VAL A 29 -8.16 -3.12 7.39
N ILE A 30 -9.01 -2.57 6.52
CA ILE A 30 -9.47 -3.20 5.28
C ILE A 30 -8.87 -2.39 4.12
N MET A 31 -8.11 -3.01 3.22
CA MET A 31 -7.42 -2.29 2.15
C MET A 31 -7.26 -3.14 0.89
N THR A 32 -7.18 -2.49 -0.26
CA THR A 32 -6.88 -3.16 -1.54
C THR A 32 -5.47 -3.75 -1.54
N ASN A 33 -5.29 -4.95 -2.09
CA ASN A 33 -3.99 -5.63 -2.16
C ASN A 33 -3.18 -5.19 -3.39
N VAL A 34 -2.71 -3.94 -3.39
CA VAL A 34 -1.97 -3.37 -4.53
C VAL A 34 -1.02 -2.25 -4.09
N SER A 35 0.09 -2.05 -4.78
CA SER A 35 1.00 -0.89 -4.59
C SER A 35 1.68 -0.87 -3.20
N GLY A 36 2.14 0.31 -2.75
CA GLY A 36 3.07 0.48 -1.62
C GLY A 36 2.59 -0.11 -0.28
N GLN A 37 1.29 -0.27 -0.06
CA GLN A 37 0.75 -0.92 1.14
C GLN A 37 1.07 -2.41 1.24
N GLN A 38 1.40 -3.06 0.12
CA GLN A 38 1.89 -4.44 0.11
C GLN A 38 3.27 -4.58 0.78
N MET A 39 3.95 -3.48 1.10
CA MET A 39 5.17 -3.57 1.90
C MET A 39 4.90 -4.16 3.29
N TYR A 40 3.79 -3.78 3.94
CA TYR A 40 3.51 -4.16 5.34
C TYR A 40 2.16 -4.85 5.57
N LEU A 41 1.18 -4.74 4.67
CA LEU A 41 -0.11 -5.42 4.83
C LEU A 41 -0.05 -6.87 4.36
N ARG A 42 -0.59 -7.78 5.16
CA ARG A 42 -0.68 -9.23 4.93
C ARG A 42 -2.04 -9.74 5.41
N GLU A 43 -2.47 -10.91 4.94
CA GLU A 43 -3.76 -11.52 5.35
C GLU A 43 -3.86 -11.76 6.86
N ASP A 44 -2.73 -11.94 7.55
CA ASP A 44 -2.67 -12.21 8.98
C ASP A 44 -2.68 -10.94 9.85
N ASN A 45 -2.54 -9.75 9.24
CA ASN A 45 -2.46 -8.46 9.93
C ASN A 45 -3.47 -7.40 9.42
N ALA A 46 -4.14 -7.67 8.30
CA ALA A 46 -5.19 -6.83 7.72
C ALA A 46 -6.24 -7.68 6.98
N PHE A 47 -7.27 -7.03 6.45
CA PHE A 47 -8.24 -7.62 5.53
C PHE A 47 -7.97 -7.08 4.13
N LEU A 48 -7.46 -7.94 3.26
CA LEU A 48 -7.03 -7.57 1.92
C LEU A 48 -8.16 -7.78 0.90
N ILE A 49 -8.35 -6.80 0.01
CA ILE A 49 -9.31 -6.86 -1.10
C ILE A 49 -8.53 -6.95 -2.41
N GLU A 50 -8.70 -8.04 -3.15
CA GLU A 50 -8.08 -8.20 -4.46
C GLU A 50 -8.75 -7.30 -5.50
N MET A 51 -7.95 -6.63 -6.33
CA MET A 51 -8.46 -5.78 -7.42
C MET A 51 -8.92 -6.60 -8.63
N ASP A 52 -9.70 -5.99 -9.51
CA ASP A 52 -10.15 -6.64 -10.75
C ASP A 52 -9.04 -6.72 -11.79
N HIS A 53 -8.53 -5.54 -12.13
CA HIS A 53 -7.50 -5.31 -13.13
C HIS A 53 -6.98 -3.88 -12.95
N LEU A 54 -5.91 -3.56 -13.66
CA LEU A 54 -5.45 -2.18 -13.78
C LEU A 54 -6.17 -1.51 -14.96
N ALA A 55 -6.88 -0.42 -14.68
CA ALA A 55 -7.55 0.41 -15.69
C ALA A 55 -6.80 1.72 -15.87
N GLU A 56 -6.67 2.16 -17.11
CA GLU A 56 -6.08 3.45 -17.45
C GLU A 56 -7.07 4.59 -17.18
N VAL A 57 -6.59 5.64 -16.53
CA VAL A 57 -7.34 6.87 -16.28
C VAL A 57 -7.39 7.69 -17.56
N LYS A 58 -8.61 7.98 -18.03
CA LYS A 58 -8.81 8.81 -19.23
C LYS A 58 -8.37 10.24 -18.96
N THR A 59 -7.86 10.91 -19.99
CA THR A 59 -7.49 12.32 -19.92
C THR A 59 -8.62 13.18 -19.37
N GLY A 60 -8.34 13.95 -18.32
CA GLY A 60 -9.28 14.84 -17.65
C GLY A 60 -10.25 14.15 -16.68
N GLN A 61 -10.24 12.82 -16.56
CA GLN A 61 -11.16 12.07 -15.67
C GLN A 61 -10.97 12.42 -14.20
N MET A 62 -9.72 12.62 -13.76
CA MET A 62 -9.40 12.97 -12.37
C MET A 62 -9.29 14.49 -12.16
N HIS A 63 -9.66 15.29 -13.17
CA HIS A 63 -9.52 16.76 -13.18
C HIS A 63 -8.11 17.29 -12.88
N LEU A 64 -7.09 16.44 -13.06
CA LEU A 64 -5.68 16.73 -12.80
C LEU A 64 -4.83 15.99 -13.84
N HIS A 65 -4.12 16.74 -14.68
CA HIS A 65 -3.33 16.20 -15.80
C HIS A 65 -2.27 15.18 -15.40
N TYR A 66 -1.76 15.28 -14.18
CA TYR A 66 -0.79 14.35 -13.61
C TYR A 66 -1.25 12.88 -13.66
N TRP A 67 -2.57 12.64 -13.61
CA TRP A 67 -3.14 11.30 -13.59
C TRP A 67 -3.58 10.79 -14.96
N ASP A 68 -3.49 11.62 -16.01
CA ASP A 68 -3.91 11.23 -17.35
C ASP A 68 -2.99 10.11 -17.88
N GLY A 69 -3.58 9.00 -18.33
CA GLY A 69 -2.83 7.83 -18.82
C GLY A 69 -2.22 6.95 -17.74
N GLN A 70 -2.38 7.30 -16.45
CA GLN A 70 -1.90 6.47 -15.34
C GLN A 70 -2.82 5.26 -15.12
N LYS A 71 -2.25 4.14 -14.67
CA LYS A 71 -3.00 2.91 -14.39
C LYS A 71 -3.35 2.79 -12.91
N PHE A 72 -4.62 2.57 -12.63
CA PHE A 72 -5.15 2.42 -11.28
C PHE A 72 -5.91 1.10 -11.10
N PRO A 73 -5.97 0.55 -9.87
CA PRO A 73 -6.80 -0.61 -9.60
C PRO A 73 -8.28 -0.29 -9.87
N ALA A 74 -8.89 -1.02 -10.78
CA ALA A 74 -10.33 -1.05 -10.92
C ALA A 74 -10.94 -1.86 -9.78
N LEU A 75 -11.97 -1.29 -9.15
CA LEU A 75 -12.66 -1.84 -7.98
C LEU A 75 -14.17 -1.87 -8.22
N THR A 76 -14.60 -2.40 -9.36
CA THR A 76 -15.97 -2.24 -9.87
C THR A 76 -16.71 -3.57 -10.03
N SER A 77 -16.01 -4.71 -10.00
CA SER A 77 -16.68 -6.00 -10.16
C SER A 77 -17.58 -6.37 -8.97
N PRO A 78 -18.60 -7.20 -9.20
CA PRO A 78 -19.36 -7.84 -8.13
C PRO A 78 -18.45 -8.59 -7.13
N GLU A 79 -17.35 -9.18 -7.59
CA GLU A 79 -16.41 -9.94 -6.79
C GLU A 79 -15.67 -9.05 -5.78
N VAL A 80 -15.11 -7.92 -6.23
CA VAL A 80 -14.48 -6.90 -5.35
C VAL A 80 -15.48 -6.41 -4.31
N LEU A 81 -16.69 -6.05 -4.74
CA LEU A 81 -17.74 -5.58 -3.85
C LEU A 81 -18.13 -6.64 -2.82
N ASN A 82 -18.17 -7.92 -3.21
CA ASN A 82 -18.46 -9.03 -2.30
C ASN A 82 -17.33 -9.27 -1.29
N GLN A 83 -16.07 -9.16 -1.70
CA GLN A 83 -14.93 -9.21 -0.79
C GLN A 83 -15.02 -8.11 0.27
N LEU A 84 -15.26 -6.86 -0.16
CA LEU A 84 -15.38 -5.72 0.74
C LEU A 84 -16.54 -5.90 1.74
N LYS A 85 -17.73 -6.30 1.26
CA LYS A 85 -18.89 -6.58 2.11
C LYS A 85 -18.60 -7.64 3.16
N LYS A 86 -17.93 -8.74 2.76
CA LYS A 86 -17.54 -9.82 3.66
C LYS A 86 -16.55 -9.33 4.71
N ALA A 87 -15.52 -8.57 4.31
CA ALA A 87 -14.52 -8.03 5.22
C ALA A 87 -15.15 -7.07 6.25
N MET A 88 -15.97 -6.11 5.79
CA MET A 88 -16.65 -5.16 6.68
C MET A 88 -17.54 -5.88 7.70
N ARG A 89 -18.31 -6.88 7.26
CA ARG A 89 -19.19 -7.64 8.14
C ARG A 89 -18.41 -8.52 9.11
N TYR A 90 -17.33 -9.14 8.66
CA TYR A 90 -16.45 -9.95 9.50
C TYR A 90 -15.83 -9.13 10.64
N VAL A 91 -15.36 -7.90 10.36
CA VAL A 91 -14.78 -7.02 11.40
C VAL A 91 -15.80 -6.70 12.50
N VAL A 92 -17.07 -6.49 12.13
CA VAL A 92 -18.15 -6.23 13.09
C VAL A 92 -18.53 -7.47 13.88
N GLU A 93 -18.61 -8.63 13.23
CA GLU A 93 -19.03 -9.90 13.84
C GLU A 93 -17.92 -10.54 14.69
N HIS A 94 -16.64 -10.27 14.38
CA HIS A 94 -15.47 -10.88 15.01
C HIS A 94 -14.46 -9.81 15.49
N PRO A 95 -14.85 -8.89 16.39
CA PRO A 95 -14.02 -7.76 16.77
C PRO A 95 -12.70 -8.19 17.45
N GLU A 96 -12.69 -9.29 18.20
CA GLU A 96 -11.48 -9.79 18.86
C GLU A 96 -10.40 -10.23 17.86
N GLU A 97 -10.80 -10.96 16.81
CA GLU A 97 -9.89 -11.41 15.76
C GLU A 97 -9.44 -10.22 14.91
N ALA A 98 -10.34 -9.29 14.57
CA ALA A 98 -9.97 -8.06 13.89
C ALA A 98 -8.93 -7.24 14.68
N GLN A 99 -9.12 -7.13 16.00
CA GLN A 99 -8.16 -6.46 16.88
C GLN A 99 -6.84 -7.22 17.02
N LYS A 100 -6.87 -8.56 17.00
CA LYS A 100 -5.65 -9.39 17.00
C LYS A 100 -4.83 -9.16 15.74
N ARG A 101 -5.46 -9.09 14.57
CA ARG A 101 -4.80 -8.71 13.30
C ARG A 101 -4.21 -7.31 13.40
N ASN A 102 -4.99 -6.34 13.89
CA ASN A 102 -4.52 -4.98 14.08
C ASN A 102 -3.29 -4.88 14.99
N ARG A 103 -3.26 -5.62 16.12
CA ARG A 103 -2.09 -5.66 17.01
C ARG A 103 -0.83 -6.20 16.32
N ARG A 104 -0.96 -7.15 15.40
CA ARG A 104 0.16 -7.65 14.59
C ARG A 104 0.69 -6.55 13.67
N LEU A 105 -0.20 -5.83 13.00
CA LEU A 105 0.18 -4.69 12.15
C LEU A 105 0.86 -3.57 12.96
N GLN A 106 0.28 -3.20 14.11
CA GLN A 106 0.89 -2.22 15.01
C GLN A 106 2.30 -2.63 15.45
N LYS A 107 2.50 -3.91 15.80
CA LYS A 107 3.80 -4.45 16.19
C LYS A 107 4.80 -4.31 15.03
N LEU A 108 4.44 -4.77 13.84
CA LEU A 108 5.25 -4.66 12.63
C LEU A 108 5.67 -3.20 12.37
N ILE A 109 4.73 -2.27 12.38
CA ILE A 109 5.00 -0.85 12.11
C ILE A 109 5.97 -0.26 13.14
N LYS A 110 5.72 -0.51 14.43
CA LYS A 110 6.54 0.04 15.52
C LYS A 110 7.95 -0.53 15.56
N GLU A 111 8.13 -1.78 15.13
CA GLU A 111 9.42 -2.46 15.14
C GLU A 111 10.21 -2.22 13.84
N GLU A 112 9.56 -2.26 12.69
CA GLU A 112 10.24 -2.29 11.38
C GLU A 112 10.16 -0.95 10.63
N TYR A 113 9.04 -0.23 10.70
CA TYR A 113 8.79 0.99 9.91
C TYR A 113 9.07 2.28 10.70
N THR A 114 10.16 2.28 11.48
CA THR A 114 10.62 3.46 12.21
C THR A 114 11.47 4.38 11.33
N TRP A 115 11.54 5.67 11.68
CA TRP A 115 12.45 6.62 11.02
C TRP A 115 13.90 6.13 10.98
N ASN A 116 14.38 5.54 12.07
CA ASN A 116 15.73 5.02 12.15
C ASN A 116 15.96 3.87 11.15
N ASN A 117 15.03 2.92 11.08
CA ASN A 117 15.15 1.79 10.16
C ASN A 117 15.08 2.25 8.70
N THR A 118 14.15 3.16 8.38
CA THR A 118 14.00 3.73 7.03
C THR A 118 15.26 4.51 6.62
N ALA A 119 15.78 5.39 7.50
CA ALA A 119 17.00 6.13 7.23
C ALA A 119 18.21 5.19 7.04
N ASN A 120 18.33 4.16 7.88
CA ASN A 120 19.38 3.15 7.76
C ASN A 120 19.28 2.36 6.45
N ALA A 121 18.07 2.03 6.00
CA ALA A 121 17.85 1.37 4.72
C ALA A 121 18.28 2.25 3.54
N ALA A 122 17.94 3.54 3.56
CA ALA A 122 18.38 4.49 2.54
C ALA A 122 19.91 4.65 2.52
N ILE A 123 20.53 4.85 3.69
CA ILE A 123 21.99 4.96 3.83
C ILE A 123 22.69 3.70 3.29
N ARG A 124 22.16 2.50 3.61
CA ARG A 124 22.71 1.24 3.11
C ARG A 124 22.69 1.21 1.58
N ARG A 125 21.56 1.54 0.94
CA ARG A 125 21.47 1.56 -0.52
C ARG A 125 22.41 2.58 -1.15
N LEU A 126 22.51 3.79 -0.57
CA LEU A 126 23.45 4.82 -1.05
C LEU A 126 24.92 4.36 -0.98
N ARG A 127 25.30 3.62 0.07
CA ARG A 127 26.65 3.05 0.20
C ARG A 127 26.92 1.96 -0.83
N GLU A 128 25.93 1.13 -1.14
CA GLU A 128 26.04 0.10 -2.20
C GLU A 128 26.25 0.75 -3.56
N ILE A 129 25.41 1.71 -3.93
CA ILE A 129 25.54 2.47 -5.19
C ILE A 129 26.92 3.14 -5.28
N LYS A 130 27.38 3.78 -4.20
CA LYS A 130 28.71 4.40 -4.18
C LYS A 130 29.82 3.39 -4.47
N LYS A 131 29.74 2.16 -3.94
CA LYS A 131 30.73 1.11 -4.23
C LYS A 131 30.68 0.66 -5.69
N GLU A 132 29.48 0.53 -6.26
CA GLU A 132 29.28 0.15 -7.67
C GLU A 132 29.86 1.20 -8.63
N ILE A 133 29.75 2.50 -8.31
CA ILE A 133 30.26 3.59 -9.15
C ILE A 133 31.79 3.76 -9.03
N MET A 134 32.38 3.40 -7.88
CA MET A 134 33.81 3.57 -7.61
C MET A 134 34.67 2.37 -8.02
N ASN A 135 34.06 1.25 -8.42
CA ASN A 135 34.73 0.10 -9.02
C ASN A 135 34.67 0.18 -10.55
#